data_AF-A0A949HZ44-F1
#
_entry.id   AF-A0A949HZ44-F1
#
_cell.length_a   1.000
_cell.length_b   1.000
_cell.length_c   1.000
_cell.angle_alpha   90.00
_cell.angle_beta   90.00
_cell.angle_gamma   90.00
#
_symmetry.space_group_name_H-M   'P 1'
#
loop_
_entity.id
_entity.type
_entity.pdbx_description
1 polymer ?
#
loop_
_entity_poly.entity_id
_entity_poly.type
_entity_poly.pdbx_seq_one_letter_code
_entity_poly.pdbx_strand_id
1 'polypeptide(L)'
;MATVPVKIICPCGQKYAFDVQPFDGRMPVPVFCPACGKDGTRDANHVIARILSGKTQPLAPPGVSTLLESLQSTLAPHLADAVKDAVVRELAAQRRQLLAAQQTAAAELMTLVSRLENMQAPLFERLRAYEDRLQELQRELEAQTGLNRELLKLKMEITRCQLESERSRARFN
;
A
#
# COMPACT_ATOMS: atom_id res chain seq x y z
N MET A 1 9.03 -48.66 35.01
CA MET A 1 9.56 -48.30 36.34
C MET A 1 10.66 -47.26 36.13
N ALA A 2 10.67 -46.17 36.88
CA ALA A 2 11.59 -45.05 36.63
C ALA A 2 12.96 -45.27 37.28
N THR A 3 14.03 -45.12 36.52
CA THR A 3 15.41 -45.08 37.03
C THR A 3 15.73 -43.67 37.53
N VAL A 4 16.44 -43.58 38.65
CA VAL A 4 16.81 -42.31 39.30
C VAL A 4 18.34 -42.17 39.30
N PRO A 5 18.89 -41.03 38.82
CA PRO A 5 20.34 -40.79 38.84
C PRO A 5 20.79 -40.39 40.25
N VAL A 6 21.62 -41.22 40.87
CA VAL A 6 22.15 -40.99 42.22
C VAL A 6 23.62 -40.59 42.13
N LYS A 7 23.97 -39.45 42.72
CA LYS A 7 25.34 -38.92 42.78
C LYS A 7 25.75 -38.73 44.24
N ILE A 8 26.83 -39.38 44.67
CA ILE A 8 27.27 -39.41 46.07
C ILE A 8 28.75 -39.07 46.15
N ILE A 9 29.17 -38.53 47.29
CA ILE A 9 30.56 -38.26 47.63
C ILE A 9 30.89 -39.03 48.91
N CYS A 10 31.81 -39.99 48.85
CA CYS A 10 32.27 -40.76 50.00
C CYS A 10 33.15 -39.86 50.91
N PRO A 11 33.21 -40.10 52.24
CA PRO A 11 34.15 -39.42 53.13
C PRO A 11 35.64 -39.61 52.77
N CYS A 12 36.00 -40.60 51.95
CA CYS A 12 37.37 -40.71 51.42
C CYS A 12 37.65 -39.73 50.26
N GLY A 13 36.69 -38.87 49.90
CA GLY A 13 36.76 -37.90 48.81
C GLY A 13 36.28 -38.42 47.44
N GLN A 14 36.07 -39.73 47.30
CA GLN A 14 35.65 -40.34 46.03
C GLN A 14 34.23 -39.91 45.66
N LYS A 15 34.07 -39.35 44.46
CA LYS A 15 32.76 -39.07 43.86
C LYS A 15 32.38 -40.21 42.94
N TYR A 16 31.13 -40.63 42.98
CA TYR A 16 30.62 -41.70 42.13
C TYR A 16 29.13 -41.50 41.86
N ALA A 17 28.69 -41.99 40.70
CA ALA A 17 27.34 -41.81 40.20
C ALA A 17 26.87 -43.10 39.54
N PHE A 18 25.58 -43.39 39.67
CA PHE A 18 24.94 -44.57 39.10
C PHE A 18 23.43 -44.33 39.00
N ASP A 19 22.79 -45.01 38.06
CA ASP A 19 21.34 -45.02 37.95
C ASP A 19 20.79 -46.22 38.72
N VAL A 20 19.80 -45.99 39.56
CA VAL A 20 19.18 -47.04 40.37
C VAL A 20 17.68 -46.99 40.24
N GLN A 21 17.05 -48.16 40.27
CA GLN A 21 15.61 -48.28 40.42
C GLN A 21 15.29 -48.54 41.90
N PRO A 22 14.72 -47.57 42.63
CA PRO A 22 14.44 -47.74 44.06
C PRO A 22 13.36 -48.80 44.31
N PHE A 23 13.51 -49.56 45.39
CA PHE A 23 12.47 -50.43 45.95
C PHE A 23 12.00 -49.81 47.26
N ASP A 24 10.69 -49.54 47.40
CA ASP A 24 10.10 -48.76 48.50
C ASP A 24 10.80 -47.42 48.79
N GLY A 25 11.26 -46.74 47.73
CA GLY A 25 11.93 -45.45 47.84
C GLY A 25 13.35 -45.52 48.43
N ARG A 26 13.96 -46.71 48.48
CA ARG A 26 15.32 -46.95 48.97
C ARG A 26 16.13 -47.78 47.97
N MET A 27 17.44 -47.87 48.24
CA MET A 27 18.39 -48.69 47.50
C MET A 27 17.99 -50.18 47.56
N PRO A 28 17.91 -50.88 46.42
CA PRO A 28 17.58 -52.30 46.38
C PRO A 28 18.74 -53.19 46.85
N VAL A 29 19.99 -52.73 46.70
CA VAL A 29 21.20 -53.45 47.10
C VAL A 29 22.19 -52.50 47.80
N PRO A 30 23.06 -53.01 48.70
CA PRO A 30 24.11 -52.21 49.29
C PRO A 30 25.06 -51.66 48.22
N VAL A 31 25.51 -50.41 48.40
CA VAL A 31 26.49 -49.78 47.51
C VAL A 31 27.72 -49.41 48.31
N PHE A 32 28.85 -49.95 47.88
CA PHE A 32 30.16 -49.69 48.49
C PHE A 32 30.95 -48.70 47.65
N CYS A 33 31.73 -47.86 48.32
CA CYS A 33 32.65 -46.95 47.66
C CYS A 33 33.70 -47.75 46.86
N PRO A 34 33.89 -47.50 45.56
CA PRO A 34 34.84 -48.24 44.74
C PRO A 34 36.31 -48.01 45.12
N ALA A 35 36.59 -46.94 45.89
CA ALA A 35 37.95 -46.60 46.29
C ALA A 35 38.35 -47.17 47.67
N CYS A 36 37.44 -47.21 48.65
CA CYS A 36 37.77 -47.60 50.02
C CYS A 36 36.85 -48.67 50.63
N GLY A 37 35.86 -49.17 49.88
CA GLY A 37 34.96 -50.22 50.34
C GLY A 37 33.98 -49.82 51.45
N LYS A 38 33.96 -48.56 51.90
CA LYS A 38 32.97 -48.08 52.89
C LYS A 38 31.55 -48.15 52.33
N ASP A 39 30.60 -48.49 53.19
CA ASP A 39 29.17 -48.53 52.86
C ASP A 39 28.62 -47.11 52.61
N GLY A 40 28.19 -46.86 51.37
CA GLY A 40 27.57 -45.63 50.91
C GLY A 40 26.05 -45.71 50.78
N THR A 41 25.43 -46.82 51.20
CA THR A 41 23.99 -47.08 51.03
C THR A 41 23.13 -46.02 51.73
N ARG A 42 23.57 -45.51 52.88
CA ARG A 42 22.86 -44.45 53.61
C ARG A 42 22.82 -43.15 52.82
N ASP A 43 23.94 -42.75 52.23
CA ASP A 43 24.03 -41.51 51.44
C ASP A 43 23.21 -41.63 50.15
N ALA A 44 23.21 -42.82 49.53
CA ALA A 44 22.38 -43.12 48.37
C ALA A 44 20.88 -42.96 48.68
N ASN A 45 20.42 -43.52 49.81
CA ASN A 45 19.04 -43.40 50.26
C ASN A 45 18.63 -41.93 50.52
N HIS A 46 19.52 -41.09 51.02
CA HIS A 46 19.24 -39.65 51.20
C HIS A 46 19.05 -38.91 49.88
N VAL A 47 19.86 -39.24 48.86
CA VAL A 47 19.74 -38.65 47.52
C VAL A 47 18.44 -39.09 46.83
N ILE A 48 18.12 -40.40 46.90
CA ILE A 48 16.85 -40.93 46.38
C ILE A 48 15.66 -40.24 47.04
N ALA A 49 15.66 -40.11 48.38
CA ALA A 49 14.58 -39.43 49.10
C ALA A 49 14.41 -37.96 48.64
N ARG A 50 15.51 -37.25 48.36
CA ARG A 50 15.46 -35.85 47.88
C ARG A 50 14.86 -35.76 46.47
N ILE A 51 15.24 -36.68 45.57
CA ILE A 51 14.75 -36.71 44.19
C ILE A 51 13.28 -37.10 44.16
N LEU A 52 12.88 -38.14 44.90
CA LEU A 52 11.48 -38.57 45.01
C LEU A 52 10.59 -37.50 45.67
N SER A 53 11.14 -36.68 46.57
CA SER A 53 10.44 -35.54 47.18
C SER A 53 10.41 -34.28 46.31
N GLY A 54 10.91 -34.33 45.06
CA GLY A 54 10.90 -33.20 44.12
C GLY A 54 11.83 -32.04 44.48
N LYS A 55 12.76 -32.21 45.44
CA LYS A 55 13.67 -31.15 45.93
C LYS A 55 14.99 -31.07 45.16
N THR A 56 14.98 -31.27 43.86
CA THR A 56 16.14 -31.07 42.98
C THR A 56 15.92 -29.85 42.10
N GLN A 57 16.39 -28.70 42.57
CA GLN A 57 16.51 -27.50 41.75
C GLN A 57 17.98 -27.37 41.31
N PRO A 58 18.29 -27.42 40.00
CA PRO A 58 19.56 -26.94 39.50
C PRO A 58 19.64 -25.43 39.78
N LEU A 59 20.57 -25.03 40.64
CA LEU A 59 20.82 -23.63 40.95
C LEU A 59 21.48 -22.95 39.74
N ALA A 60 20.76 -22.08 39.04
CA ALA A 60 21.34 -21.08 38.15
C ALA A 60 21.90 -19.91 38.99
N PRO A 61 23.05 -19.30 38.61
CA PRO A 61 23.65 -18.22 39.39
C PRO A 61 22.79 -16.94 39.37
N PRO A 62 22.60 -16.26 40.52
CA PRO A 62 21.67 -15.14 40.70
C PRO A 62 22.06 -13.81 40.02
N GLY A 63 23.19 -13.75 39.29
CA GLY A 63 23.72 -12.48 38.74
C GLY A 63 23.40 -12.21 37.27
N VAL A 64 22.92 -13.21 36.51
CA VAL A 64 22.80 -13.07 35.04
C VAL A 64 21.48 -12.39 34.65
N SER A 65 20.40 -12.62 35.40
CA SER A 65 19.08 -12.05 35.11
C SER A 65 19.01 -10.54 35.39
N THR A 66 19.58 -10.08 36.50
CA THR A 66 19.61 -8.66 36.90
C THR A 66 20.45 -7.80 35.95
N LEU A 67 21.54 -8.34 35.40
CA LEU A 67 22.32 -7.67 34.36
C LEU A 67 21.56 -7.57 33.03
N LEU A 68 20.77 -8.59 32.67
CA LEU A 68 19.96 -8.57 31.46
C LEU A 68 18.84 -7.52 31.56
N GLU A 69 18.16 -7.41 32.70
CA GLU A 69 17.06 -6.47 32.93
C GLU A 69 17.52 -5.00 32.94
N SER A 70 18.68 -4.74 33.54
CA SER A 70 19.28 -3.39 33.54
C SER A 70 19.70 -2.96 32.12
N LEU A 71 20.31 -3.86 31.35
CA LEU A 71 20.62 -3.60 29.93
C LEU A 71 19.35 -3.35 29.11
N GLN A 72 18.29 -4.14 29.31
CA GLN A 72 17.01 -3.93 28.64
C GLN A 72 16.37 -2.58 28.97
N SER A 73 16.40 -2.18 30.24
CA SER A 73 15.85 -0.88 30.67
C SER A 73 16.60 0.32 30.08
N THR A 74 17.90 0.15 29.81
CA THR A 74 18.75 1.21 29.24
C THR A 74 18.64 1.27 27.72
N LEU A 75 18.47 0.13 27.04
CA LEU A 75 18.40 0.04 25.58
C LEU A 75 17.00 0.29 25.01
N ALA A 76 15.94 -0.06 25.74
CA ALA A 76 14.55 0.13 25.31
C ALA A 76 14.20 1.57 24.86
N PRO A 77 14.54 2.64 25.62
CA PRO A 77 14.22 4.01 25.19
C PRO A 77 14.96 4.40 23.90
N HIS A 78 16.23 4.01 23.76
CA HIS A 78 17.01 4.32 22.56
C HIS A 78 16.50 3.59 21.32
N LEU A 79 16.03 2.34 21.47
CA LEU A 79 15.38 1.61 20.38
C LEU A 79 14.06 2.26 19.98
N ALA A 80 13.25 2.71 20.95
CA ALA A 80 12.01 3.42 20.68
C ALA A 80 12.26 4.73 19.93
N ASP A 81 13.27 5.49 20.33
CA ASP A 81 13.68 6.72 19.63
C ASP A 81 14.21 6.41 18.22
N ALA A 82 15.05 5.39 18.06
CA ALA A 82 15.56 4.99 16.75
C ALA A 82 14.45 4.56 15.78
N VAL A 83 13.44 3.83 16.28
CA VAL A 83 12.25 3.44 15.49
C VAL A 83 11.41 4.66 15.14
N LYS A 84 11.15 5.55 16.10
CA LYS A 84 10.43 6.80 15.86
C LYS A 84 11.12 7.65 14.80
N ASP A 85 12.42 7.83 14.91
CA ASP A 85 13.22 8.60 13.95
C ASP A 85 13.23 7.96 12.56
N ALA A 86 13.27 6.62 12.48
CA ALA A 86 13.15 5.91 11.20
C ALA A 86 11.77 6.16 10.55
N VAL A 87 10.69 6.04 11.33
CA VAL A 87 9.32 6.29 10.86
C VAL A 87 9.12 7.74 10.43
N VAL A 88 9.60 8.70 11.22
CA VAL A 88 9.49 10.13 10.88
C VAL A 88 10.26 10.45 9.60
N ARG A 89 11.47 9.90 9.43
CA ARG A 89 12.26 10.07 8.21
C ARG A 89 11.56 9.48 7.00
N GLU A 90 10.98 8.28 7.12
CA GLU A 90 10.24 7.63 6.05
C GLU A 90 8.99 8.44 5.68
N LEU A 91 8.18 8.84 6.67
CA LEU A 91 6.99 9.66 6.44
C LEU A 91 7.34 11.01 5.79
N ALA A 92 8.45 11.63 6.19
CA ALA A 92 8.94 12.85 5.58
C ALA A 92 9.44 12.62 4.14
N ALA A 93 10.02 11.47 3.82
CA ALA A 93 10.38 11.09 2.46
C ALA A 93 9.12 10.89 1.60
N GLN A 94 8.13 10.14 2.10
CA GLN A 94 6.85 9.90 1.44
C GLN A 94 6.09 11.20 1.18
N ARG A 95 6.04 12.11 2.16
CA ARG A 95 5.39 13.43 1.98
C ARG A 95 6.06 14.24 0.88
N ARG A 96 7.40 14.22 0.81
CA ARG A 96 8.14 14.90 -0.27
C ARG A 96 7.82 14.29 -1.64
N GLN A 97 7.79 12.96 -1.73
CA GLN A 97 7.41 12.26 -2.96
C GLN A 97 5.98 12.59 -3.40
N LEU A 98 5.02 12.58 -2.46
CA LEU A 98 3.63 12.92 -2.76
C LEU A 98 3.50 14.36 -3.26
N LEU A 99 4.16 15.32 -2.60
CA LEU A 99 4.14 16.72 -3.02
C LEU A 99 4.78 16.90 -4.40
N ALA A 100 5.89 16.21 -4.68
CA ALA A 100 6.51 16.24 -6.00
C ALA A 100 5.58 15.68 -7.07
N ALA A 101 4.94 14.53 -6.82
CA ALA A 101 3.97 13.94 -7.74
C ALA A 101 2.76 14.86 -7.98
N GLN A 102 2.26 15.52 -6.93
CA GLN A 102 1.17 16.50 -7.06
C GLN A 102 1.59 17.70 -7.92
N GLN A 103 2.80 18.21 -7.74
CA GLN A 103 3.32 19.32 -8.56
C GLN A 103 3.47 18.91 -10.03
N THR A 104 3.99 17.71 -10.30
CA THR A 104 4.08 17.18 -11.67
C THR A 104 2.71 17.03 -12.30
N ALA A 105 1.75 16.41 -11.59
CA ALA A 105 0.38 16.26 -12.09
C ALA A 105 -0.30 17.61 -12.36
N ALA A 106 -0.08 18.62 -11.49
CA ALA A 106 -0.61 19.96 -11.71
C ALA A 106 -0.03 20.62 -12.98
N ALA A 107 1.26 20.46 -13.24
CA ALA A 107 1.91 20.98 -14.44
C ALA A 107 1.40 20.30 -15.72
N GLU A 108 1.18 18.98 -15.67
CA GLU A 108 0.57 18.23 -16.77
C GLU A 108 -0.85 18.70 -17.05
N LEU A 109 -1.66 18.93 -16.01
CA LEU A 109 -3.02 19.47 -16.16
C LEU A 109 -3.01 20.85 -16.82
N MET A 110 -2.12 21.76 -16.40
CA MET A 110 -1.98 23.07 -17.06
C MET A 110 -1.59 22.93 -18.54
N THR A 111 -0.72 21.97 -18.85
CA THR A 111 -0.35 21.66 -20.23
C THR A 111 -1.55 21.15 -21.04
N LEU A 112 -2.40 20.30 -20.45
CA LEU A 112 -3.61 19.82 -21.11
C LEU A 112 -4.62 20.94 -21.33
N VAL A 113 -4.84 21.82 -20.34
CA VAL A 113 -5.73 22.97 -20.46
C VAL A 113 -5.29 23.89 -21.62
N SER A 114 -4.02 24.27 -21.65
CA SER A 114 -3.50 25.11 -22.75
C SER A 114 -3.62 24.45 -24.13
N ARG A 115 -3.40 23.13 -24.23
CA ARG A 115 -3.62 22.39 -25.48
C ARG A 115 -5.09 22.39 -25.90
N LEU A 116 -6.00 22.23 -24.95
CA LEU A 116 -7.43 22.29 -25.22
C LEU A 116 -7.85 23.67 -25.68
N GLU A 117 -7.37 24.73 -25.04
CA GLU A 117 -7.62 26.12 -25.47
C GLU A 117 -7.10 26.36 -26.89
N ASN A 118 -5.88 25.92 -27.18
CA ASN A 118 -5.28 26.01 -28.52
C ASN A 118 -6.07 25.23 -29.58
N MET A 119 -6.72 24.14 -29.20
CA MET A 119 -7.61 23.39 -30.10
C MET A 119 -8.99 24.05 -30.24
N GLN A 120 -9.53 24.61 -29.17
CA GLN A 120 -10.88 25.21 -29.16
C GLN A 120 -10.91 26.56 -29.87
N ALA A 121 -9.90 27.42 -29.68
CA ALA A 121 -9.81 28.73 -30.30
C ALA A 121 -10.01 28.71 -31.84
N PRO A 122 -9.28 27.91 -32.63
CA PRO A 122 -9.46 27.88 -34.08
C PRO A 122 -10.81 27.29 -34.50
N LEU A 123 -11.42 26.41 -33.69
CA LEU A 123 -12.75 25.87 -33.99
C LEU A 123 -13.82 26.95 -33.85
N PHE A 124 -13.77 27.74 -32.78
CA PHE A 124 -14.70 28.87 -32.60
C PHE A 124 -14.52 29.93 -33.67
N GLU A 125 -13.29 30.22 -34.08
CA GLU A 125 -13.02 31.15 -35.17
C GLU A 125 -13.59 30.67 -36.51
N ARG A 126 -13.40 29.38 -36.84
CA ARG A 126 -14.01 28.76 -38.04
C ARG A 126 -15.53 28.78 -37.99
N LEU A 127 -16.13 28.50 -36.84
CA LEU A 127 -17.59 28.56 -36.69
C LEU A 127 -18.12 29.96 -36.97
N ARG A 128 -17.48 31.00 -36.42
CA ARG A 128 -17.86 32.39 -36.70
C ARG A 128 -17.71 32.73 -38.18
N ALA A 129 -16.60 32.31 -38.81
CA ALA A 129 -16.41 32.54 -40.24
C ALA A 129 -17.50 31.86 -41.09
N TYR A 130 -17.94 30.66 -40.72
CA TYR A 130 -19.06 29.99 -41.40
C TYR A 130 -20.39 30.69 -41.15
N GLU A 131 -20.66 31.14 -39.92
CA GLU A 131 -21.86 31.92 -39.58
C GLU A 131 -21.94 33.21 -40.41
N ASP A 132 -20.83 33.96 -40.50
CA ASP A 132 -20.75 35.19 -41.29
C ASP A 132 -21.00 34.90 -42.78
N ARG A 133 -20.39 33.84 -43.32
CA ARG A 133 -20.60 33.45 -44.71
C ARG A 133 -22.02 33.00 -44.99
N LEU A 134 -22.66 32.31 -44.05
CA LEU A 134 -24.08 31.94 -44.17
C LEU A 134 -24.97 33.17 -44.21
N GLN A 135 -24.71 34.18 -43.39
CA GLN A 135 -25.46 35.44 -43.42
C GLN A 135 -25.26 36.20 -44.73
N GLU A 136 -24.03 36.23 -45.26
CA GLU A 136 -23.73 36.84 -46.55
C GLU A 136 -24.50 36.13 -47.69
N LEU A 137 -24.43 34.80 -47.74
CA LEU A 137 -25.14 34.00 -48.73
C LEU A 137 -26.66 34.16 -48.62
N GLN A 138 -27.20 34.28 -47.41
CA GLN A 138 -28.63 34.56 -47.21
C GLN A 138 -29.03 35.92 -47.82
N ARG A 139 -28.23 36.97 -47.61
CA ARG A 139 -28.48 38.30 -48.19
C ARG A 139 -28.39 38.27 -49.71
N GLU A 140 -27.40 37.58 -50.26
CA GLU A 140 -27.26 37.41 -51.72
C GLU A 140 -28.49 36.71 -52.31
N LEU A 141 -28.98 35.66 -51.65
CA LEU A 141 -30.15 34.91 -52.11
C LEU A 141 -31.43 35.78 -52.07
N GLU A 142 -31.62 36.57 -51.01
CA GLU A 142 -32.74 37.51 -50.90
C GLU A 142 -32.69 38.58 -52.01
N ALA A 143 -31.50 39.17 -52.25
CA ALA A 143 -31.31 40.15 -53.29
C ALA A 143 -31.59 39.57 -54.68
N GLN A 144 -31.06 38.38 -54.99
CA GLN A 144 -31.32 37.68 -56.24
C GLN A 144 -32.80 37.33 -56.40
N THR A 145 -33.47 36.91 -55.33
CA THR A 145 -34.91 36.65 -55.35
C THR A 145 -35.71 37.91 -55.66
N GLY A 146 -35.31 39.06 -55.12
CA GLY A 146 -35.86 40.38 -55.44
C GLY A 146 -35.72 40.74 -56.92
N LEU A 147 -34.48 40.68 -57.45
CA LEU A 147 -34.19 40.95 -58.86
C LEU A 147 -34.95 40.03 -59.81
N ASN A 148 -35.00 38.72 -59.49
CA ASN A 148 -35.75 37.75 -60.27
C ASN A 148 -37.26 38.08 -60.31
N ARG A 149 -37.82 38.52 -59.18
CA ARG A 149 -39.22 38.95 -59.11
C ARG A 149 -39.49 40.18 -59.96
N GLU A 150 -38.59 41.16 -59.97
CA GLU A 150 -38.71 42.37 -60.80
C GLU A 150 -38.61 42.05 -62.29
N LEU A 151 -37.65 41.20 -62.68
CA LEU A 151 -37.50 40.75 -64.06
C LEU A 151 -38.77 40.04 -64.56
N LEU A 152 -39.37 39.19 -63.73
CA LEU A 152 -40.63 38.52 -64.08
C LEU A 152 -41.78 39.50 -64.27
N LYS A 153 -41.90 40.54 -63.43
CA LYS A 153 -42.92 41.59 -63.58
C LYS A 153 -42.77 42.33 -64.91
N LEU A 154 -41.56 42.80 -65.22
CA LEU A 154 -41.27 43.50 -66.48
C LEU A 154 -41.55 42.61 -67.69
N LYS A 155 -41.17 41.32 -67.63
CA LYS A 155 -41.47 40.36 -68.70
C LYS A 155 -42.99 40.19 -68.89
N MET A 156 -43.76 40.10 -67.81
CA MET A 156 -45.23 40.03 -67.90
C MET A 156 -45.84 41.28 -68.54
N GLU A 157 -45.35 42.48 -68.18
CA GLU A 157 -45.82 43.75 -68.75
C GLU A 157 -45.53 43.83 -70.25
N ILE A 158 -44.30 43.52 -70.66
CA ILE A 158 -43.91 43.50 -72.08
C ILE A 158 -44.80 42.52 -72.86
N THR A 159 -44.99 41.30 -72.35
CA THR A 159 -45.84 40.31 -73.01
C THR A 159 -47.30 40.76 -73.10
N ARG A 160 -47.84 41.44 -72.08
CA ARG A 160 -49.20 42.01 -72.14
C ARG A 160 -49.32 43.07 -73.23
N CYS A 161 -48.38 44.02 -73.29
CA CYS A 161 -48.36 45.05 -74.32
C CYS A 161 -48.28 44.44 -75.73
N GLN A 162 -47.47 43.40 -75.91
CA GLN A 162 -47.37 42.66 -77.18
C GLN A 162 -48.72 42.03 -77.54
N LEU A 163 -49.34 41.29 -76.62
CA LEU A 163 -50.66 40.68 -76.85
C LEU A 163 -51.74 41.72 -77.16
N GLU A 164 -51.72 42.88 -76.51
CA GLU A 164 -52.64 43.99 -76.80
C GLU A 164 -52.42 44.58 -78.19
N SER A 165 -51.15 44.73 -78.60
CA SER A 165 -50.80 45.19 -79.95
C SER A 165 -51.18 44.18 -81.04
N GLU A 166 -51.05 42.89 -80.77
CA GLU A 166 -51.49 41.82 -81.67
C GLU A 166 -53.01 41.76 -81.74
N ARG A 167 -53.70 41.89 -80.61
CA ARG A 167 -55.17 41.96 -80.55
C ARG A 167 -55.72 43.17 -81.28
N SER A 168 -55.10 44.34 -81.16
CA SER A 168 -55.54 45.53 -81.89
C SER A 168 -55.31 45.35 -83.39
N ARG A 169 -54.14 44.85 -83.81
CA ARG A 169 -53.86 44.49 -85.21
C ARG A 169 -54.89 43.49 -85.78
N ALA A 170 -55.23 42.45 -85.03
CA ALA A 170 -56.22 41.45 -85.43
C ALA A 170 -57.67 41.96 -85.43
N ARG A 171 -57.96 43.09 -84.78
CA ARG A 171 -59.29 43.75 -84.82
C ARG A 171 -59.43 44.73 -85.98
N PHE A 172 -58.32 45.23 -86.52
CA PHE A 172 -58.31 46.16 -87.66
C PHE A 172 -58.13 45.47 -89.02
N ASN A 173 -57.69 44.20 -89.03
CA ASN A 173 -57.71 43.32 -90.20
C ASN A 173 -58.99 42.48 -90.22
#